data_AF-A0AAU4X9U5-F1
#
_entry.id   AF-A0AAU4X9U5-F1
#
_cell.length_a   1.000
_cell.length_b   1.000
_cell.length_c   1.000
_cell.angle_alpha   90.00
_cell.angle_beta   90.00
_cell.angle_gamma   90.00
#
_symmetry.space_group_name_H-M   'P 1'
#
loop_
_entity.id
_entity.type
_entity.pdbx_description
1 polymer ?
#
loop_
_entity_poly.entity_id
_entity_poly.type
_entity_poly.pdbx_seq_one_letter_code
_entity_poly.pdbx_strand_id
1 'polypeptide(L)'
;MTRRSHFQRLLLLAASTTVIAGGAVLPSSAMAATAAPHPATVTTVASDHDAHRPHGSPASAKEWVETTDTVSGIKFQLPGKPEVIKFTQAVDGMDGRLYKVRTDNGVIVFAVFDLPRAQGELDDALQGLVDGYNAGAQSPKHKLSSTGVHKITVHGQPGLDARLSAPDGAAGSARLIAGDTHFIEIVSLSPKGKEKPMHDTYQQLLASVHNPHTHATRAD
;
A
#
# COMPACT_ATOMS: atom_id res chain seq x y z
N MET A 1 -3.49 -1.25 -37.64
CA MET A 1 -3.52 -0.19 -36.59
C MET A 1 -3.39 -0.86 -35.23
N THR A 2 -2.19 -0.92 -34.67
CA THR A 2 -1.94 -1.46 -33.32
C THR A 2 -1.80 -0.28 -32.35
N ARG A 3 -2.89 0.13 -31.70
CA ARG A 3 -2.80 0.91 -30.47
C ARG A 3 -2.23 -0.03 -29.41
N ARG A 4 -0.93 0.03 -29.16
CA ARG A 4 -0.33 -0.63 -27.99
C ARG A 4 -0.76 0.18 -26.78
N SER A 5 -1.48 -0.44 -25.87
CA SER A 5 -1.91 0.17 -24.62
C SER A 5 -0.67 0.45 -23.77
N HIS A 6 -0.51 1.70 -23.32
CA HIS A 6 0.63 2.13 -22.49
C HIS A 6 0.76 1.33 -21.19
N PHE A 7 -0.30 0.62 -20.81
CA PHE A 7 -0.36 -0.11 -19.56
C PHE A 7 0.01 -1.59 -19.66
N GLN A 8 0.17 -2.13 -20.88
CA GLN A 8 0.43 -3.55 -21.10
C GLN A 8 1.77 -4.03 -20.51
N ARG A 9 2.63 -3.13 -20.01
CA ARG A 9 4.00 -3.44 -19.57
C ARG A 9 4.38 -2.79 -18.24
N LEU A 10 3.43 -2.60 -17.34
CA LEU A 10 3.70 -2.10 -16.00
C LEU A 10 4.57 -3.09 -15.21
N LEU A 11 5.88 -2.91 -15.25
CA LEU A 11 6.83 -3.77 -14.55
C LEU A 11 6.79 -3.45 -13.04
N LEU A 12 6.20 -4.35 -12.26
CA LEU A 12 6.41 -4.36 -10.81
C LEU A 12 7.84 -4.83 -10.51
N LEU A 13 8.72 -3.90 -10.14
CA LEU A 13 9.97 -4.22 -9.45
C LEU A 13 9.66 -4.64 -8.00
N ALA A 14 9.01 -5.79 -7.80
CA ALA A 14 8.63 -6.26 -6.47
C ALA A 14 9.42 -7.49 -6.03
N ALA A 15 10.30 -7.22 -5.06
CA ALA A 15 10.67 -8.09 -3.95
C ALA A 15 11.55 -9.32 -4.23
N SER A 16 12.86 -9.11 -4.16
CA SER A 16 13.77 -10.15 -3.66
C SER A 16 13.38 -10.50 -2.21
N THR A 17 12.79 -11.67 -2.01
CA THR A 17 12.51 -12.24 -0.69
C THR A 17 13.72 -13.06 -0.23
N THR A 18 14.73 -12.41 0.34
CA THR A 18 15.75 -13.14 1.11
C THR A 18 15.15 -13.55 2.44
N VAL A 19 14.74 -14.82 2.55
CA VAL A 19 14.42 -15.48 3.81
C VAL A 19 15.73 -15.73 4.55
N ILE A 20 16.02 -14.96 5.60
CA ILE A 20 17.11 -15.27 6.51
C ILE A 20 16.62 -16.43 7.40
N ALA A 21 17.15 -17.61 7.11
CA ALA A 21 17.08 -18.78 7.97
C ALA A 21 18.24 -18.77 8.98
N GLY A 22 17.96 -19.15 10.22
CA GLY A 22 18.96 -19.51 11.27
C GLY A 22 19.41 -18.32 12.14
N GLY A 23 19.52 -18.42 13.46
CA GLY A 23 19.44 -19.57 14.36
C GLY A 23 19.38 -19.10 15.82
N ALA A 24 18.91 -20.01 16.68
CA ALA A 24 18.69 -19.80 18.11
C ALA A 24 19.99 -19.86 18.94
N VAL A 25 20.08 -19.08 20.03
CA VAL A 25 20.44 -19.54 21.39
C VAL A 25 20.05 -18.48 22.45
N LEU A 26 19.33 -18.89 23.50
CA LEU A 26 19.15 -18.21 24.81
C LEU A 26 20.36 -18.56 25.73
N PRO A 27 20.43 -18.22 27.05
CA PRO A 27 20.16 -17.01 27.86
C PRO A 27 21.34 -16.67 28.84
N SER A 28 21.13 -15.80 29.87
CA SER A 28 21.95 -15.55 31.10
C SER A 28 22.81 -14.25 31.06
N SER A 29 22.97 -13.36 32.05
CA SER A 29 22.48 -13.14 33.43
C SER A 29 22.72 -11.67 33.86
N ALA A 30 21.76 -11.10 34.62
CA ALA A 30 21.88 -10.29 35.85
C ALA A 30 22.99 -9.21 36.05
N MET A 31 22.64 -7.99 36.50
CA MET A 31 22.70 -7.56 37.92
C MET A 31 22.16 -6.12 38.12
N ALA A 32 21.77 -5.83 39.36
CA ALA A 32 21.00 -4.70 39.85
C ALA A 32 21.77 -3.35 39.95
N ALA A 33 21.01 -2.25 40.02
CA ALA A 33 21.39 -1.07 40.79
C ALA A 33 20.14 -0.38 41.37
N THR A 34 20.13 -0.29 42.70
CA THR A 34 19.16 0.39 43.56
C THR A 34 19.41 1.90 43.55
N ALA A 35 18.37 2.72 43.40
CA ALA A 35 18.25 4.03 44.05
C ALA A 35 16.79 4.53 43.97
N ALA A 36 16.20 4.77 45.13
CA ALA A 36 14.99 5.56 45.37
C ALA A 36 15.39 6.69 46.35
N PRO A 37 14.51 7.62 46.77
CA PRO A 37 13.45 8.35 46.07
C PRO A 37 13.63 9.88 46.23
N HIS A 38 13.00 10.70 45.39
CA HIS A 38 12.76 12.12 45.73
C HIS A 38 11.30 12.48 45.44
N PRO A 39 10.52 12.89 46.47
CA PRO A 39 9.14 13.32 46.31
C PRO A 39 9.08 14.82 45.99
N ALA A 40 8.16 15.21 45.12
CA ALA A 40 7.63 16.57 45.08
C ALA A 40 6.15 16.53 44.71
N THR A 41 5.42 17.45 45.32
CA THR A 41 4.05 17.30 45.84
C THR A 41 3.11 18.26 45.10
N VAL A 42 1.99 17.73 44.59
CA VAL A 42 0.58 18.23 44.59
C VAL A 42 0.33 19.65 44.02
N THR A 43 -0.64 19.92 43.12
CA THR A 43 -2.12 20.02 43.28
C THR A 43 -2.65 20.45 41.89
N THR A 44 -3.75 19.98 41.29
CA THR A 44 -5.16 20.17 41.71
C THR A 44 -6.10 19.13 41.08
N VAL A 45 -7.15 18.85 41.85
CA VAL A 45 -8.26 17.89 41.70
C VAL A 45 -9.41 18.45 40.87
N ALA A 46 -10.10 17.57 40.13
CA ALA A 46 -11.58 17.43 40.02
C ALA A 46 -11.94 16.75 38.67
N SER A 47 -12.79 15.73 38.52
CA SER A 47 -13.56 14.88 39.44
C SER A 47 -14.01 13.63 38.64
N ASP A 48 -14.23 12.52 39.36
CA ASP A 48 -15.10 11.35 39.11
C ASP A 48 -15.97 11.31 37.84
N HIS A 49 -16.19 10.18 37.13
CA HIS A 49 -16.63 8.88 37.65
C HIS A 49 -16.57 7.80 36.55
N ASP A 50 -16.73 6.54 36.96
CA ASP A 50 -17.08 5.34 36.18
C ASP A 50 -16.00 4.51 35.46
N ALA A 51 -15.55 3.51 36.22
CA ALA A 51 -15.75 2.08 35.98
C ALA A 51 -15.51 1.49 34.57
N HIS A 52 -14.73 0.41 34.58
CA HIS A 52 -14.45 -0.56 33.50
C HIS A 52 -13.38 -0.14 32.48
N ARG A 53 -12.11 -0.32 32.84
CA ARG A 53 -11.02 -0.48 31.85
C ARG A 53 -10.61 -1.95 31.79
N PRO A 54 -11.03 -2.72 30.77
CA PRO A 54 -10.43 -4.02 30.53
C PRO A 54 -8.98 -3.81 30.09
N HIS A 55 -8.11 -4.72 30.51
CA HIS A 55 -6.75 -4.84 30.05
C HIS A 55 -6.71 -4.87 28.51
N GLY A 56 -6.31 -3.74 27.92
CA GLY A 56 -5.99 -3.63 26.51
C GLY A 56 -4.69 -2.87 26.42
N SER A 57 -3.57 -3.60 26.42
CA SER A 57 -2.31 -3.06 25.94
C SER A 57 -2.57 -2.54 24.51
N PRO A 58 -2.36 -1.26 24.18
CA PRO A 58 -2.50 -0.83 22.81
C PRO A 58 -1.39 -1.54 22.03
N ALA A 59 -1.78 -2.53 21.21
CA ALA A 59 -0.96 -2.91 20.08
C ALA A 59 -0.63 -1.59 19.37
N SER A 60 0.67 -1.25 19.29
CA SER A 60 1.14 -0.01 18.69
C SER A 60 0.41 0.23 17.37
N ALA A 61 -0.50 1.21 17.35
CA ALA A 61 -1.08 1.66 16.11
C ALA A 61 0.10 2.12 15.26
N LYS A 62 0.40 1.39 14.18
CA LYS A 62 1.45 1.81 13.24
C LYS A 62 1.11 3.22 12.81
N GLU A 63 2.04 4.14 13.04
CA GLU A 63 1.83 5.54 12.76
C GLU A 63 1.56 5.69 11.25
N TRP A 64 0.38 6.20 10.92
CA TRP A 64 0.00 6.49 9.54
C TRP A 64 0.68 7.77 9.11
N VAL A 65 1.50 7.68 8.07
CA VAL A 65 2.32 8.80 7.58
C VAL A 65 1.66 9.38 6.33
N GLU A 66 1.26 10.65 6.40
CA GLU A 66 0.87 11.39 5.21
C GLU A 66 2.08 11.55 4.28
N THR A 67 1.89 11.15 3.03
CA THR A 67 2.85 11.25 1.94
C THR A 67 2.23 12.08 0.84
N THR A 68 3.02 13.00 0.27
CA THR A 68 2.65 13.76 -0.93
C THR A 68 3.59 13.38 -2.05
N ASP A 69 3.04 12.94 -3.18
CA ASP A 69 3.81 12.81 -4.41
C ASP A 69 4.15 14.22 -4.92
N THR A 70 5.43 14.56 -4.94
CA THR A 70 5.89 15.94 -5.17
C THR A 70 5.63 16.45 -6.59
N VAL A 71 5.43 15.55 -7.55
CA VAL A 71 5.23 15.90 -8.96
C VAL A 71 3.76 16.13 -9.23
N SER A 72 2.91 15.19 -8.82
CA SER A 72 1.47 15.22 -9.05
C SER A 72 0.69 16.04 -8.02
N GLY A 73 1.26 16.22 -6.82
CA GLY A 73 0.58 16.81 -5.66
C GLY A 73 -0.43 15.88 -4.98
N ILE A 74 -0.54 14.62 -5.41
CA ILE A 74 -1.46 13.64 -4.83
C ILE A 74 -1.00 13.31 -3.40
N LYS A 75 -1.94 13.38 -2.46
CA LYS A 75 -1.72 13.03 -1.05
C LYS A 75 -2.35 11.68 -0.73
N PHE A 76 -1.70 10.93 0.13
CA PHE A 76 -2.18 9.63 0.62
C PHE A 76 -1.47 9.28 1.94
N GLN A 77 -2.03 8.39 2.73
CA GLN A 77 -1.42 7.92 3.97
C GLN A 77 -0.98 6.45 3.85
N LEU A 78 0.20 6.14 4.37
CA LEU A 78 0.73 4.78 4.41
C LEU A 78 1.03 4.33 5.85
N PRO A 79 0.99 3.01 6.15
CA PRO A 79 1.22 2.45 7.48
C PRO A 79 2.72 2.43 7.84
N GLY A 80 3.36 3.60 7.77
CA GLY A 80 4.79 3.80 7.95
C GLY A 80 5.43 4.58 6.80
N LYS A 81 6.72 4.88 6.95
CA LYS A 81 7.50 5.60 5.93
C LYS A 81 7.76 4.72 4.71
N PRO A 82 7.39 5.14 3.48
CA PRO A 82 7.61 4.35 2.28
C PRO A 82 9.08 4.32 1.83
N GLU A 83 9.48 3.19 1.27
CA GLU A 83 10.57 3.13 0.31
C GLU A 83 10.07 3.72 -1.01
N VAL A 84 10.76 4.73 -1.54
CA VAL A 84 10.38 5.41 -2.78
C VAL A 84 11.29 4.96 -3.91
N ILE A 85 10.71 4.34 -4.93
CA ILE A 85 11.41 3.90 -6.13
C ILE A 85 10.96 4.78 -7.29
N LYS A 86 11.91 5.50 -7.89
CA LYS A 86 11.70 6.23 -9.13
C LYS A 86 12.16 5.38 -10.30
N PHE A 87 11.41 5.35 -11.37
CA PHE A 87 11.76 4.61 -12.57
C PHE A 87 11.23 5.31 -13.79
N THR A 88 11.89 5.05 -14.92
CA THR A 88 11.39 5.39 -16.25
C THR A 88 11.16 4.07 -16.96
N GLN A 89 9.94 3.81 -17.42
CA GLN A 89 9.68 2.61 -18.21
C GLN A 89 10.43 2.67 -19.54
N ALA A 90 11.26 1.66 -19.80
CA ALA A 90 12.18 1.63 -20.94
C ALA A 90 11.50 1.65 -22.32
N VAL A 91 10.22 1.25 -22.42
CA VAL A 91 9.53 1.10 -23.71
C VAL A 91 8.76 2.35 -24.11
N ASP A 92 8.18 3.06 -23.13
CA ASP A 92 7.28 4.19 -23.37
C ASP A 92 7.83 5.52 -22.81
N GLY A 93 8.99 5.49 -22.14
CA GLY A 93 9.61 6.68 -21.52
C GLY A 93 8.79 7.26 -20.35
N MET A 94 7.80 6.50 -19.86
CA MET A 94 6.90 6.92 -18.81
C MET A 94 7.63 6.97 -17.47
N ASP A 95 7.68 8.15 -16.86
CA ASP A 95 8.22 8.33 -15.52
C ASP A 95 7.20 7.87 -14.48
N GLY A 96 7.70 7.21 -13.45
CA GLY A 96 6.87 6.67 -12.39
C GLY A 96 7.56 6.73 -11.04
N ARG A 97 6.73 6.80 -10.00
CA ARG A 97 7.15 6.77 -8.59
C ARG A 97 6.31 5.74 -7.88
N LEU A 98 6.99 4.82 -7.20
CA LEU A 98 6.38 3.77 -6.42
C LEU A 98 6.73 3.96 -4.95
N TYR A 99 5.71 3.99 -4.11
CA TYR A 99 5.77 4.13 -2.66
C TYR A 99 5.40 2.80 -2.03
N LYS A 100 6.39 2.10 -1.48
CA LYS A 100 6.25 0.74 -0.95
C LYS A 100 6.42 0.72 0.55
N VAL A 101 5.49 0.10 1.25
CA VAL A 101 5.64 -0.23 2.67
C VAL A 101 5.49 -1.73 2.86
N ARG A 102 6.50 -2.33 3.51
CA ARG A 102 6.39 -3.70 4.03
C ARG A 102 5.80 -3.64 5.43
N THR A 103 4.81 -4.46 5.68
CA THR A 103 4.14 -4.64 6.97
C THR A 103 4.30 -6.08 7.43
N ASP A 104 4.02 -6.35 8.70
CA ASP A 104 4.01 -7.72 9.26
C ASP A 104 2.93 -8.62 8.61
N ASN A 105 1.99 -8.01 7.88
CA ASN A 105 0.88 -8.71 7.24
C ASN A 105 1.03 -8.78 5.71
N GLY A 106 2.05 -8.15 5.11
CA GLY A 106 2.21 -8.12 3.66
C GLY A 106 2.90 -6.86 3.14
N VAL A 107 2.65 -6.53 1.89
CA VAL A 107 3.16 -5.32 1.23
C VAL A 107 2.00 -4.48 0.72
N ILE A 108 2.14 -3.16 0.85
CA ILE A 108 1.26 -2.19 0.24
C ILE A 108 2.07 -1.25 -0.66
N VAL A 109 1.52 -0.97 -1.82
CA VAL A 109 2.14 -0.18 -2.87
C VAL A 109 1.15 0.89 -3.33
N PHE A 110 1.63 2.12 -3.43
CA PHE A 110 0.97 3.22 -4.12
C PHE A 110 1.92 3.69 -5.21
N ALA A 111 1.50 3.73 -6.46
CA ALA A 111 2.32 4.17 -7.58
C ALA A 111 1.62 5.26 -8.38
N VAL A 112 2.40 6.25 -8.79
CA VAL A 112 1.96 7.35 -9.66
C VAL A 112 2.83 7.30 -10.90
N PHE A 113 2.17 7.28 -12.06
CA PHE A 113 2.80 7.29 -13.37
C PHE A 113 2.44 8.58 -14.09
N ASP A 114 3.45 9.28 -14.61
CA ASP A 114 3.25 10.48 -15.42
C ASP A 114 2.86 10.07 -16.83
N LEU A 115 1.59 10.31 -17.16
CA LEU A 115 1.02 9.95 -18.44
C LEU A 115 0.30 11.16 -19.02
N PRO A 116 0.79 11.79 -20.10
CA PRO A 116 0.02 12.79 -20.82
C PRO A 116 -1.17 12.09 -21.49
N ARG A 117 -2.30 12.07 -20.78
CA ARG A 117 -3.48 11.21 -20.99
C ARG A 117 -3.14 9.72 -20.91
N ALA A 118 -3.63 9.07 -19.87
CA ALA A 118 -3.77 7.62 -19.81
C ALA A 118 -4.51 7.10 -21.07
N GLN A 119 -3.77 6.76 -22.13
CA GLN A 119 -4.31 6.15 -23.35
C GLN A 119 -4.10 4.63 -23.27
N GLY A 120 -5.10 3.95 -22.73
CA GLY A 120 -5.16 2.51 -22.67
C GLY A 120 -6.35 2.08 -21.84
N GLU A 121 -6.87 0.88 -22.09
CA GLU A 121 -7.97 0.37 -21.29
C GLU A 121 -7.44 -0.06 -19.91
N LEU A 122 -8.17 0.27 -18.84
CA LEU A 122 -7.81 -0.14 -17.47
C LEU A 122 -7.67 -1.66 -17.33
N ASP A 123 -8.36 -2.41 -18.19
CA ASP A 123 -8.26 -3.86 -18.30
C ASP A 123 -6.85 -4.30 -18.77
N ASP A 124 -6.27 -3.62 -19.77
CA ASP A 124 -4.88 -3.85 -20.19
C ASP A 124 -3.88 -3.48 -19.09
N ALA A 125 -4.22 -2.48 -18.27
CA ALA A 125 -3.39 -2.06 -17.16
C ALA A 125 -3.35 -3.09 -16.03
N LEU A 126 -4.50 -3.69 -15.73
CA LEU A 126 -4.58 -4.80 -14.80
C LEU A 126 -3.79 -6.01 -15.31
N GLN A 127 -3.89 -6.30 -16.60
CA GLN A 127 -3.13 -7.38 -17.21
C GLN A 127 -1.62 -7.10 -17.13
N GLY A 128 -1.18 -5.87 -17.43
CA GLY A 128 0.21 -5.45 -17.33
C GLY A 128 0.75 -5.53 -15.90
N LEU A 129 -0.03 -5.14 -14.90
CA LEU A 129 0.28 -5.30 -13.48
C LEU A 129 0.55 -6.79 -13.14
N VAL A 130 -0.38 -7.68 -13.52
CA VAL A 130 -0.29 -9.11 -13.22
C VAL A 130 0.90 -9.74 -13.95
N ASP A 131 1.10 -9.41 -15.22
CA ASP A 131 2.22 -9.90 -16.03
C ASP A 131 3.57 -9.39 -15.51
N GLY A 132 3.63 -8.12 -15.10
CA GLY A 132 4.81 -7.51 -14.51
C GLY A 132 5.25 -8.21 -13.22
N TYR A 133 4.30 -8.51 -12.34
CA TYR A 133 4.57 -9.34 -11.15
C TYR A 133 5.05 -10.75 -11.54
N ASN A 134 4.33 -11.38 -12.47
CA ASN A 134 4.59 -12.76 -12.88
C ASN A 134 5.91 -12.95 -13.65
N ALA A 135 6.46 -11.88 -14.24
CA ALA A 135 7.76 -11.91 -14.90
C ALA A 135 8.91 -12.21 -13.91
N GLY A 136 8.77 -11.80 -12.64
CA GLY A 136 9.72 -12.09 -11.57
C GLY A 136 9.45 -13.41 -10.82
N ALA A 137 8.29 -14.03 -11.03
CA ALA A 137 7.88 -15.23 -10.29
C ALA A 137 8.69 -16.46 -10.72
N GLN A 138 9.47 -17.01 -9.79
CA GLN A 138 10.34 -18.18 -10.05
C GLN A 138 9.58 -19.51 -10.19
N SER A 139 8.30 -19.55 -9.81
CA SER A 139 7.49 -20.77 -9.86
C SER A 139 6.01 -20.45 -10.11
N PRO A 140 5.26 -21.30 -10.83
CA PRO A 140 3.83 -21.15 -11.05
C PRO A 140 3.01 -20.98 -9.77
N LYS A 141 3.47 -21.53 -8.64
CA LYS A 141 2.78 -21.42 -7.35
C LYS A 141 2.73 -19.98 -6.80
N HIS A 142 3.65 -19.13 -7.25
CA HIS A 142 3.70 -17.73 -6.85
C HIS A 142 3.08 -16.81 -7.91
N LYS A 143 2.59 -17.34 -9.04
CA LYS A 143 2.00 -16.48 -10.07
C LYS A 143 0.66 -15.92 -9.60
N LEU A 144 0.52 -14.61 -9.70
CA LEU A 144 -0.73 -13.92 -9.44
C LEU A 144 -1.69 -14.09 -10.61
N SER A 145 -2.97 -14.10 -10.25
CA SER A 145 -4.10 -13.94 -11.13
C SER A 145 -5.04 -12.87 -10.58
N SER A 146 -5.79 -12.21 -11.45
CA SER A 146 -6.82 -11.24 -11.06
C SER A 146 -8.21 -11.83 -11.22
N THR A 147 -9.10 -11.57 -10.26
CA THR A 147 -10.52 -11.98 -10.29
C THR A 147 -11.41 -10.85 -9.75
N GLY A 148 -12.73 -10.97 -9.91
CA GLY A 148 -13.68 -9.98 -9.36
C GLY A 148 -13.48 -8.57 -9.93
N VAL A 149 -13.07 -8.49 -11.19
CA VAL A 149 -12.76 -7.24 -11.88
C VAL A 149 -14.03 -6.45 -12.13
N HIS A 150 -14.05 -5.19 -11.71
CA HIS A 150 -15.17 -4.29 -11.97
C HIS A 150 -14.72 -2.84 -12.13
N LYS A 151 -15.40 -2.12 -13.03
CA LYS A 151 -15.17 -0.71 -13.27
C LYS A 151 -15.82 0.13 -12.17
N ILE A 152 -15.14 1.17 -11.75
CA ILE A 152 -15.56 2.10 -10.71
C ILE A 152 -15.30 3.54 -11.18
N THR A 153 -15.84 4.49 -10.43
CA THR A 153 -15.52 5.91 -10.59
C THR A 153 -14.95 6.43 -9.27
N VAL A 154 -13.77 7.03 -9.31
CA VAL A 154 -13.08 7.58 -8.14
C VAL A 154 -12.88 9.06 -8.37
N HIS A 155 -13.58 9.90 -7.59
CA HIS A 155 -13.53 11.36 -7.72
C HIS A 155 -13.74 11.87 -9.17
N GLY A 156 -14.69 11.26 -9.89
CA GLY A 156 -14.98 11.60 -11.29
C GLY A 156 -14.04 10.96 -12.32
N GLN A 157 -13.00 10.26 -11.89
CA GLN A 157 -12.05 9.57 -12.78
C GLN A 157 -12.44 8.10 -12.98
N PRO A 158 -12.29 7.55 -14.19
CA PRO A 158 -12.45 6.13 -14.43
C PRO A 158 -11.45 5.31 -13.60
N GLY A 159 -11.93 4.25 -12.98
CA GLY A 159 -11.09 3.31 -12.24
C GLY A 159 -11.54 1.87 -12.41
N LEU A 160 -10.71 0.96 -11.90
CA LEU A 160 -10.94 -0.47 -11.92
C LEU A 160 -10.48 -1.05 -10.60
N ASP A 161 -11.30 -1.90 -9.99
CA ASP A 161 -10.95 -2.71 -8.82
C ASP A 161 -10.81 -4.18 -9.23
N ALA A 162 -9.84 -4.86 -8.62
CA ALA A 162 -9.64 -6.29 -8.77
C ALA A 162 -9.20 -6.96 -7.46
N ARG A 163 -9.50 -8.24 -7.33
CA ARG A 163 -8.88 -9.13 -6.33
C ARG A 163 -7.70 -9.84 -6.95
N LEU A 164 -6.62 -9.98 -6.18
CA LEU A 164 -5.42 -10.69 -6.58
C LEU A 164 -5.29 -11.98 -5.76
N SER A 165 -4.86 -13.07 -6.40
CA SER A 165 -4.58 -14.32 -5.71
C SER A 165 -3.50 -15.15 -6.41
N ALA A 166 -2.74 -15.92 -5.62
CA ALA A 166 -1.79 -16.91 -6.10
C ALA A 166 -2.07 -18.29 -5.48
N PRO A 167 -1.64 -19.40 -6.14
CA PRO A 167 -1.86 -20.77 -5.64
C PRO A 167 -1.22 -21.10 -4.28
N ASP A 168 -0.17 -20.39 -3.88
CA ASP A 168 0.45 -20.52 -2.55
C ASP A 168 -0.41 -19.94 -1.41
N GLY A 169 -1.54 -19.33 -1.75
CA GLY A 169 -2.47 -18.70 -0.82
C GLY A 169 -2.17 -17.23 -0.57
N ALA A 170 -1.20 -16.63 -1.26
CA ALA A 170 -1.07 -15.18 -1.25
C ALA A 170 -2.30 -14.55 -1.91
N ALA A 171 -2.78 -13.44 -1.35
CA ALA A 171 -3.97 -12.75 -1.81
C ALA A 171 -3.89 -11.24 -1.56
N GLY A 172 -4.70 -10.49 -2.29
CA GLY A 172 -4.64 -9.04 -2.26
C GLY A 172 -5.72 -8.34 -3.06
N SER A 173 -5.50 -7.05 -3.28
CA SER A 173 -6.39 -6.17 -4.02
C SER A 173 -5.58 -5.19 -4.85
N ALA A 174 -6.13 -4.81 -6.00
CA ALA A 174 -5.63 -3.75 -6.85
C ALA A 174 -6.75 -2.74 -7.13
N ARG A 175 -6.38 -1.45 -7.17
CA ARG A 175 -7.18 -0.36 -7.71
C ARG A 175 -6.33 0.42 -8.70
N LEU A 176 -6.86 0.60 -9.90
CA LEU A 176 -6.24 1.39 -10.96
C LEU A 176 -7.14 2.60 -11.24
N ILE A 177 -6.56 3.80 -11.37
CA ILE A 177 -7.30 5.05 -11.63
C ILE A 177 -6.63 5.77 -12.79
N ALA A 178 -7.41 6.04 -13.84
CA ALA A 178 -6.95 6.79 -15.00
C ALA A 178 -7.31 8.28 -14.82
N GLY A 179 -6.29 9.11 -14.57
CA GLY A 179 -6.40 10.56 -14.59
C GLY A 179 -5.93 11.17 -15.91
N ASP A 180 -6.12 12.48 -16.05
CA ASP A 180 -5.78 13.22 -17.27
C ASP A 180 -4.27 13.35 -17.50
N THR A 181 -3.51 13.47 -16.42
CA THR A 181 -2.05 13.68 -16.43
C THR A 181 -1.28 12.61 -15.67
N HIS A 182 -1.99 11.77 -14.90
CA HIS A 182 -1.41 10.74 -14.06
C HIS A 182 -2.25 9.49 -14.10
N PHE A 183 -1.60 8.33 -14.00
CA PHE A 183 -2.24 7.07 -13.68
C PHE A 183 -1.81 6.63 -12.29
N ILE A 184 -2.77 6.16 -11.50
CA ILE A 184 -2.54 5.73 -10.12
C ILE A 184 -2.78 4.22 -10.05
N GLU A 185 -1.85 3.52 -9.44
CA GLU A 185 -1.98 2.11 -9.07
C GLU A 185 -1.86 1.97 -7.55
N ILE A 186 -2.78 1.22 -6.97
CA ILE A 186 -2.79 0.91 -5.54
C ILE A 186 -2.91 -0.59 -5.39
N VAL A 187 -1.92 -1.23 -4.76
CA VAL A 187 -1.87 -2.69 -4.61
C VAL A 187 -1.61 -3.05 -3.16
N SER A 188 -2.32 -4.06 -2.67
CA SER A 188 -1.96 -4.77 -1.46
C SER A 188 -1.77 -6.25 -1.78
N LEU A 189 -0.75 -6.87 -1.17
CA LEU A 189 -0.54 -8.31 -1.22
C LEU A 189 -0.21 -8.81 0.18
N SER A 190 -0.77 -9.96 0.54
CA SER A 190 -0.62 -10.61 1.83
C SER A 190 -0.25 -12.08 1.61
N PRO A 191 0.59 -12.69 2.48
CA PRO A 191 0.70 -14.13 2.53
C PRO A 191 -0.58 -14.75 3.07
N LYS A 192 -0.71 -16.07 2.89
CA LYS A 192 -1.83 -16.86 3.40
C LYS A 192 -2.10 -16.59 4.89
N GLY A 193 -3.35 -16.32 5.24
CA GLY A 193 -3.80 -16.07 6.62
C GLY A 193 -3.63 -14.62 7.10
N LYS A 194 -3.18 -13.71 6.23
CA LYS A 194 -3.01 -12.26 6.54
C LYS A 194 -3.90 -11.35 5.68
N GLU A 195 -4.87 -11.93 4.99
CA GLU A 195 -5.72 -11.26 4.01
C GLU A 195 -6.57 -10.16 4.65
N LYS A 196 -7.23 -10.47 5.78
CA LYS A 196 -8.09 -9.52 6.49
C LYS A 196 -7.34 -8.27 6.97
N PRO A 197 -6.27 -8.36 7.78
CA PRO A 197 -5.57 -7.16 8.24
C PRO A 197 -4.93 -6.37 7.10
N MET A 198 -4.50 -7.02 6.01
CA MET A 198 -4.04 -6.29 4.82
C MET A 198 -5.18 -5.62 4.05
N HIS A 199 -6.36 -6.23 4.02
CA HIS A 199 -7.54 -5.59 3.43
C HIS A 199 -7.94 -4.34 4.21
N ASP A 200 -7.92 -4.38 5.54
CA ASP A 200 -8.22 -3.22 6.39
C ASP A 200 -7.20 -2.10 6.15
N THR A 201 -5.91 -2.45 6.06
CA THR A 201 -4.84 -1.52 5.70
C THR A 201 -5.06 -0.91 4.31
N TYR A 202 -5.45 -1.74 3.34
CA TYR A 202 -5.73 -1.30 1.98
C TYR A 202 -6.91 -0.32 1.92
N GLN A 203 -8.01 -0.60 2.64
CA GLN A 203 -9.16 0.30 2.70
C GLN A 203 -8.81 1.65 3.32
N GLN A 204 -7.98 1.65 4.36
CA GLN A 204 -7.55 2.90 4.99
C GLN A 204 -6.64 3.72 4.05
N LEU A 205 -5.74 3.09 3.29
CA LEU A 205 -5.00 3.78 2.22
C LEU A 205 -5.98 4.38 1.20
N LEU A 206 -6.93 3.60 0.67
CA LEU A 206 -7.90 4.08 -0.32
C LEU A 206 -8.69 5.30 0.16
N ALA A 207 -9.14 5.29 1.42
CA ALA A 207 -9.89 6.39 2.01
C ALA A 207 -9.06 7.67 2.21
N SER A 208 -7.74 7.55 2.26
CA SER A 208 -6.82 8.67 2.46
C SER A 208 -6.37 9.37 1.18
N VAL A 209 -6.66 8.79 0.00
CA VAL A 209 -6.19 9.32 -1.27
C VAL A 209 -6.91 10.62 -1.60
N HIS A 210 -6.16 11.69 -1.78
CA HIS A 210 -6.64 12.98 -2.21
C HIS A 210 -5.89 13.41 -3.47
N ASN A 211 -6.62 13.45 -4.59
CA ASN A 211 -6.10 13.91 -5.87
C ASN A 211 -6.52 15.38 -6.11
N PRO A 212 -5.59 16.35 -6.13
CA PRO A 212 -5.93 17.76 -6.28
C PRO A 212 -6.50 18.11 -7.66
N HIS A 213 -6.37 17.23 -8.66
CA HIS A 213 -6.81 17.47 -10.04
C HIS A 213 -8.21 16.94 -10.35
N THR A 214 -8.95 16.50 -9.34
CA THR A 214 -10.34 16.06 -9.52
C THR A 214 -11.23 17.30 -9.62
N HIS A 215 -11.74 17.59 -10.82
CA HIS A 215 -12.70 18.67 -10.99
C HIS A 215 -13.95 18.38 -10.16
N ALA A 216 -14.28 19.28 -9.23
CA ALA A 216 -15.61 19.34 -8.65
C ALA A 216 -16.59 19.57 -9.81
N THR A 217 -17.52 18.63 -10.00
CA THR A 217 -18.63 18.82 -10.93
C THR A 217 -19.38 20.09 -10.53
N ARG A 218 -19.13 21.18 -11.24
CA ARG A 218 -19.91 22.40 -11.12
C ARG A 218 -21.26 22.08 -11.74
N ALA A 219 -22.27 21.92 -10.88
CA ALA A 219 -23.65 21.96 -11.34
C ALA A 219 -23.91 23.40 -11.81
N ASP A 220 -24.10 23.56 -13.12
CA ASP A 220 -24.77 24.72 -13.70
C ASP A 220 -26.29 24.52 -13.66
#